data_AF-A0A1V6DWY8-F1
#
_entry.id   AF-A0A1V6DWY8-F1
#
_cell.length_a   1.000
_cell.length_b   1.000
_cell.length_c   1.000
_cell.angle_alpha   90.00
_cell.angle_beta   90.00
_cell.angle_gamma   90.00
#
_symmetry.space_group_name_H-M   'P 1'
#
loop_
_entity.id
_entity.type
_entity.pdbx_description
1 polymer ?
#
loop_
_entity_poly.entity_id
_entity_poly.type
_entity_poly.pdbx_seq_one_letter_code
_entity_poly.pdbx_strand_id
1 'polypeptide(L)'
;MDGDSLDQKDQSKSELVAPPLLLCLFLDGLGIAPATEVNAVTAAKLPNFFKYIRDYPVTLLAGKTKDASRRYWSLGCGRADDDSHFLEADNCLSELISTAGKRQLKIVASEQLLGLSLFFNNYREKPFGGEEIICFSTPAPEESLRPLSREIFRALEKAIHAQAAPVIFASLPLAHEASARGDFKETVNSLQQIDKLLRKIINPVINVGGLVIITSAFGNAERTRDLATDWADREPTANPVPFLLIGSQYQGKTIGLADPLDGDLSVLAPAGTLADFAPTVLHLLGIPKPDSMSGKSLI
;
A
#
# COMPACT_ATOMS: atom_id res chain seq x y z
N MET A 1 58.52 -15.10 -23.41
CA MET A 1 58.57 -13.97 -22.49
C MET A 1 57.32 -13.15 -22.77
N ASP A 2 56.15 -13.59 -22.37
CA ASP A 2 55.56 -13.75 -21.01
C ASP A 2 54.35 -12.82 -21.08
N GLY A 3 53.13 -13.36 -21.00
CA GLY A 3 52.34 -13.29 -19.76
C GLY A 3 51.61 -11.93 -19.73
N ASP A 4 50.31 -11.80 -19.54
CA ASP A 4 49.39 -12.71 -18.91
C ASP A 4 47.97 -12.19 -19.20
N SER A 5 47.03 -13.12 -19.12
CA SER A 5 45.60 -12.93 -19.26
C SER A 5 44.96 -12.15 -18.10
N LEU A 6 43.73 -11.65 -18.36
CA LEU A 6 42.64 -11.39 -17.41
C LEU A 6 42.80 -10.22 -16.43
N ASP A 7 41.87 -9.27 -16.51
CA ASP A 7 40.96 -9.10 -15.38
C ASP A 7 39.65 -8.43 -15.83
N GLN A 8 38.67 -9.29 -16.07
CA GLN A 8 37.26 -8.96 -15.98
C GLN A 8 36.99 -8.42 -14.58
N LYS A 9 36.73 -7.11 -14.44
CA LYS A 9 35.97 -6.64 -13.26
C LYS A 9 34.49 -6.83 -13.56
N ASP A 10 34.10 -8.09 -13.39
CA ASP A 10 32.75 -8.53 -13.08
C ASP A 10 32.25 -7.75 -11.85
N GLN A 11 31.63 -6.60 -12.09
CA GLN A 11 30.78 -5.99 -11.08
C GLN A 11 29.59 -6.91 -10.94
N SER A 12 29.62 -7.76 -9.91
CA SER A 12 28.50 -8.59 -9.53
C SER A 12 27.27 -7.69 -9.30
N LYS A 13 26.47 -7.47 -10.34
CA LYS A 13 25.07 -7.11 -10.19
C LYS A 13 24.50 -8.27 -9.41
N SER A 14 24.29 -8.10 -8.10
CA SER A 14 23.50 -9.08 -7.36
C SER A 14 22.15 -9.11 -8.08
N GLU A 15 21.88 -10.18 -8.83
CA GLU A 15 20.60 -10.34 -9.49
C GLU A 15 19.53 -10.24 -8.40
N LEU A 16 18.65 -9.26 -8.55
CA LEU A 16 17.56 -9.06 -7.61
C LEU A 16 16.67 -10.30 -7.67
N VAL A 17 16.74 -11.13 -6.62
CA VAL A 17 15.92 -12.33 -6.53
C VAL A 17 14.51 -11.91 -6.10
N ALA A 18 13.54 -12.13 -6.98
CA ALA A 18 12.13 -11.86 -6.69
C ALA A 18 11.67 -12.65 -5.45
N PRO A 19 10.89 -12.05 -4.54
CA PRO A 19 10.45 -12.75 -3.34
C PRO A 19 9.48 -13.89 -3.70
N PRO A 20 9.44 -14.96 -2.89
CA PRO A 20 8.46 -16.04 -3.07
C PRO A 20 7.02 -15.54 -2.89
N LEU A 21 6.82 -14.48 -2.11
CA LEU A 21 5.55 -13.81 -1.89
C LEU A 21 5.77 -12.30 -1.71
N LEU A 22 5.02 -11.49 -2.45
CA LEU A 22 4.90 -10.04 -2.24
C LEU A 22 3.46 -9.70 -1.85
N LEU A 23 3.26 -9.24 -0.61
CA LEU A 23 1.98 -8.74 -0.12
C LEU A 23 1.98 -7.20 -0.16
N CYS A 24 1.08 -6.60 -0.93
CA CYS A 24 0.79 -5.17 -0.89
C CYS A 24 -0.48 -4.94 -0.07
N LEU A 25 -0.33 -4.42 1.14
CA LEU A 25 -1.41 -4.16 2.09
C LEU A 25 -1.79 -2.67 2.09
N PHE A 26 -2.99 -2.37 1.63
CA PHE A 26 -3.59 -1.04 1.60
C PHE A 26 -4.40 -0.79 2.87
N LEU A 27 -3.96 0.14 3.71
CA LEU A 27 -4.66 0.61 4.90
C LEU A 27 -5.48 1.85 4.51
N ASP A 28 -6.51 1.66 3.70
CA ASP A 28 -7.27 2.78 3.11
C ASP A 28 -7.92 3.66 4.19
N GLY A 29 -7.72 4.97 4.06
CA GLY A 29 -8.08 5.98 5.06
C GLY A 29 -6.96 6.33 6.04
N LEU A 30 -5.76 5.74 5.92
CA LEU A 30 -4.60 6.08 6.73
C LEU A 30 -3.72 7.11 6.01
N GLY A 31 -3.99 8.39 6.24
CA GLY A 31 -3.13 9.50 5.83
C GLY A 31 -2.23 9.97 6.97
N ILE A 32 -1.21 10.73 6.63
CA ILE A 32 -0.25 11.32 7.57
C ILE A 32 -0.47 12.81 7.65
N ALA A 33 -0.71 13.29 8.86
CA ALA A 33 -0.84 14.70 9.20
C ALA A 33 -0.30 14.94 10.61
N PRO A 34 0.09 16.19 10.97
CA PRO A 34 0.48 16.53 12.33
C PRO A 34 -0.56 16.13 13.37
N ALA A 35 -0.10 15.86 14.59
CA ALA A 35 -0.98 15.51 15.70
C ALA A 35 -1.95 16.66 16.05
N THR A 36 -3.24 16.35 16.08
CA THR A 36 -4.32 17.25 16.47
C THR A 36 -5.41 16.46 17.20
N GLU A 37 -6.34 17.15 17.85
CA GLU A 37 -7.47 16.51 18.55
C GLU A 37 -8.44 15.76 17.61
N VAL A 38 -8.37 16.04 16.31
CA VAL A 38 -9.21 15.43 15.26
C VAL A 38 -8.47 14.37 14.44
N ASN A 39 -7.23 14.05 14.82
CA ASN A 39 -6.40 13.06 14.14
C ASN A 39 -6.50 11.71 14.84
N ALA A 40 -7.38 10.84 14.33
CA ALA A 40 -7.61 9.52 14.92
C ALA A 40 -6.38 8.60 14.80
N VAL A 41 -5.52 8.79 13.79
CA VAL A 41 -4.26 8.03 13.62
C VAL A 41 -3.36 8.22 14.83
N THR A 42 -3.16 9.47 15.26
CA THR A 42 -2.35 9.77 16.45
C THR A 42 -3.05 9.37 17.75
N ALA A 43 -4.37 9.55 17.84
CA ALA A 43 -5.15 9.17 19.02
C ALA A 43 -5.20 7.65 19.25
N ALA A 44 -5.12 6.85 18.19
CA ALA A 44 -5.32 5.40 18.27
C ALA A 44 -4.20 4.63 18.98
N LYS A 45 -2.98 5.19 19.05
CA LYS A 45 -1.78 4.55 19.61
C LYS A 45 -1.52 3.18 18.96
N LEU A 46 -0.71 3.18 17.90
CA LEU A 46 -0.50 2.02 17.01
C LEU A 46 0.91 1.40 17.22
N PRO A 47 1.16 0.68 18.34
CA PRO A 47 2.50 0.24 18.70
C PRO A 47 3.12 -0.72 17.69
N ASN A 48 2.33 -1.55 16.99
CA ASN A 48 2.88 -2.45 15.99
C ASN A 48 3.25 -1.68 14.73
N PHE A 49 2.40 -0.77 14.25
CA PHE A 49 2.68 0.08 13.10
C PHE A 49 3.94 0.94 13.32
N PHE A 50 4.04 1.63 14.46
CA PHE A 50 5.22 2.43 14.80
C PHE A 50 6.49 1.59 15.05
N LYS A 51 6.34 0.33 15.46
CA LYS A 51 7.47 -0.60 15.48
C LYS A 51 7.98 -0.88 14.07
N TYR A 52 7.10 -1.14 13.10
CA TYR A 52 7.52 -1.38 11.72
C TYR A 52 8.15 -0.13 11.07
N ILE A 53 7.62 1.07 11.36
CA ILE A 53 8.22 2.34 10.92
C ILE A 53 9.68 2.47 11.37
N ARG A 54 10.00 2.03 12.59
CA ARG A 54 11.34 2.12 13.16
C ARG A 54 12.28 1.03 12.64
N ASP A 55 11.75 -0.16 12.44
CA ASP A 55 12.54 -1.35 12.16
C ASP A 55 12.79 -1.55 10.66
N TYR A 56 12.02 -0.90 9.79
CA TYR A 56 12.03 -1.12 8.34
C TYR A 56 12.00 0.20 7.54
N PRO A 57 12.47 0.18 6.28
CA PRO A 57 12.46 1.35 5.44
C PRO A 57 11.05 1.90 5.26
N VAL A 58 10.94 3.22 5.46
CA VAL A 58 9.70 3.97 5.37
C VAL A 58 9.92 5.29 4.65
N THR A 59 8.93 5.68 3.86
CA THR A 59 8.81 7.02 3.28
C THR A 59 7.33 7.40 3.17
N LEU A 60 7.04 8.58 2.64
CA LEU A 60 5.69 9.00 2.30
C LEU A 60 5.52 9.16 0.80
N LEU A 61 4.33 8.80 0.33
CA LEU A 61 3.87 9.09 -1.03
C LEU A 61 2.95 10.30 -0.98
N ALA A 62 3.32 11.36 -1.69
CA ALA A 62 2.43 12.47 -1.93
C ALA A 62 1.32 12.07 -2.91
N GLY A 63 0.12 12.60 -2.69
CA GLY A 63 -0.94 12.63 -3.68
C GLY A 63 -1.35 14.06 -3.99
N LYS A 64 -1.86 14.27 -5.21
CA LYS A 64 -2.24 15.59 -5.73
C LYS A 64 -3.74 15.84 -5.69
N THR A 65 -4.54 14.77 -5.65
CA THR A 65 -6.01 14.84 -5.66
C THR A 65 -6.62 14.14 -4.45
N LYS A 66 -7.88 14.43 -4.16
CA LYS A 66 -8.71 13.69 -3.18
C LYS A 66 -9.49 12.54 -3.84
N ASP A 67 -9.57 12.50 -5.17
CA ASP A 67 -10.30 11.46 -5.89
C ASP A 67 -9.62 10.10 -5.71
N ALA A 68 -10.23 9.24 -4.90
CA ALA A 68 -9.76 7.88 -4.63
C ALA A 68 -9.57 7.07 -5.91
N SER A 69 -10.45 7.25 -6.91
CA SER A 69 -10.39 6.57 -8.20
C SER A 69 -9.10 6.91 -8.92
N ARG A 70 -8.77 8.20 -9.00
CA ARG A 70 -7.54 8.70 -9.63
C ARG A 70 -6.29 8.26 -8.88
N ARG A 71 -6.35 8.16 -7.56
CA ARG A 71 -5.23 7.71 -6.72
C ARG A 71 -4.94 6.21 -6.88
N TYR A 72 -5.98 5.37 -6.95
CA TYR A 72 -5.80 3.95 -7.31
C TYR A 72 -5.28 3.77 -8.73
N TRP A 73 -5.79 4.57 -9.67
CA TRP A 73 -5.28 4.58 -11.04
C TRP A 73 -3.79 4.94 -11.08
N SER A 74 -3.35 5.95 -10.31
CA SER A 74 -1.95 6.34 -10.19
C SER A 74 -1.08 5.22 -9.64
N LEU A 75 -1.51 4.58 -8.56
CA LEU A 75 -0.83 3.42 -7.96
C LEU A 75 -0.67 2.27 -8.97
N GLY A 76 -1.73 1.93 -9.70
CA GLY A 76 -1.73 0.81 -10.65
C GLY A 76 -1.01 1.10 -11.96
N CYS A 77 -1.10 2.34 -12.47
CA CYS A 77 -0.56 2.72 -13.77
C CYS A 77 0.81 3.38 -13.70
N GLY A 78 1.33 3.66 -12.49
CA GLY A 78 2.62 4.32 -12.31
C GLY A 78 2.68 5.73 -12.92
N ARG A 79 1.55 6.45 -12.91
CA ARG A 79 1.36 7.78 -13.52
C ARG A 79 0.88 8.77 -12.48
N ALA A 80 1.17 10.06 -12.66
CA ALA A 80 0.78 11.09 -11.71
C ALA A 80 -0.75 11.23 -11.59
N ASP A 81 -1.24 11.48 -10.38
CA ASP A 81 -2.65 11.64 -10.02
C ASP A 81 -3.16 13.09 -10.17
N ASP A 82 -2.58 13.89 -11.08
CA ASP A 82 -3.07 15.25 -11.34
C ASP A 82 -4.34 15.30 -12.20
N ASP A 83 -5.15 16.33 -11.97
CA ASP A 83 -6.43 16.56 -12.65
C ASP A 83 -6.26 17.10 -14.09
N SER A 84 -5.02 17.33 -14.54
CA SER A 84 -4.71 18.07 -15.77
C SER A 84 -4.73 17.24 -17.07
N HIS A 85 -4.85 15.91 -17.00
CA HIS A 85 -4.74 15.05 -18.19
C HIS A 85 -5.80 13.95 -18.24
N PHE A 86 -6.35 13.76 -19.45
CA PHE A 86 -7.12 12.57 -19.83
C PHE A 86 -6.34 11.30 -19.44
N LEU A 87 -7.07 10.32 -18.92
CA LEU A 87 -6.55 9.07 -18.37
C LEU A 87 -5.98 8.20 -19.49
N GLU A 88 -4.73 8.44 -19.88
CA GLU A 88 -4.02 7.60 -20.85
C GLU A 88 -2.80 7.00 -20.18
N ALA A 89 -2.88 5.70 -19.90
CA ALA A 89 -1.75 4.85 -19.62
C ALA A 89 -1.75 3.69 -20.62
N ASP A 90 -0.58 3.32 -21.13
CA ASP A 90 -0.48 2.20 -22.06
C ASP A 90 -0.56 0.84 -21.34
N ASN A 91 -0.07 0.79 -20.10
CA ASN A 91 0.00 -0.42 -19.29
C ASN A 91 -0.37 -0.14 -17.83
N CYS A 92 -0.80 -1.19 -17.13
CA CYS A 92 -0.96 -1.19 -15.69
C CYS A 92 -0.18 -2.33 -15.03
N LEU A 93 0.02 -2.23 -13.72
CA LEU A 93 0.77 -3.20 -12.94
C LEU A 93 0.19 -4.61 -13.05
N SER A 94 -1.13 -4.76 -12.95
CA SER A 94 -1.79 -6.06 -13.04
C SER A 94 -1.58 -6.72 -14.41
N GLU A 95 -1.59 -5.95 -15.50
CA GLU A 95 -1.28 -6.45 -16.84
C GLU A 95 0.16 -6.96 -16.95
N LEU A 96 1.12 -6.20 -16.41
CA LEU A 96 2.54 -6.53 -16.48
C LEU A 96 2.87 -7.77 -15.66
N ILE A 97 2.25 -7.92 -14.48
CA ILE A 97 2.36 -9.13 -13.64
C ILE A 97 1.81 -10.35 -14.40
N SER A 98 0.64 -10.23 -15.03
CA SER A 98 0.02 -11.27 -15.84
C SER A 98 0.90 -11.65 -17.05
N THR A 99 1.42 -10.66 -17.76
CA THR A 99 2.27 -10.85 -18.95
C THR A 99 3.60 -11.52 -18.58
N ALA A 100 4.11 -11.26 -17.38
CA ALA A 100 5.27 -11.97 -16.81
C ALA A 100 4.94 -13.41 -16.32
N GLY A 101 3.72 -13.90 -16.56
CA GLY A 101 3.28 -15.26 -16.20
C GLY A 101 3.06 -15.47 -14.69
N LYS A 102 2.99 -14.40 -13.89
CA LYS A 102 2.78 -14.49 -12.44
C LYS A 102 1.30 -14.38 -12.11
N ARG A 103 0.83 -15.22 -11.18
CA ARG A 103 -0.52 -15.12 -10.62
C ARG A 103 -0.58 -13.96 -9.61
N GLN A 104 -1.74 -13.33 -9.50
CA GLN A 104 -2.00 -12.28 -8.53
C GLN A 104 -3.38 -12.47 -7.90
N LEU A 105 -3.46 -12.22 -6.60
CA LEU A 105 -4.70 -12.30 -5.84
C LEU A 105 -5.03 -10.93 -5.25
N LYS A 106 -6.27 -10.47 -5.44
CA LYS A 106 -6.80 -9.26 -4.83
C LYS A 106 -7.83 -9.62 -3.76
N ILE A 107 -7.64 -9.16 -2.53
CA ILE A 107 -8.55 -9.39 -1.41
C ILE A 107 -9.10 -8.03 -0.96
N VAL A 108 -10.38 -7.79 -1.20
CA VAL A 108 -10.97 -6.45 -1.07
C VAL A 108 -12.30 -6.48 -0.33
N ALA A 109 -12.67 -5.34 0.26
CA ALA A 109 -14.06 -5.07 0.61
C ALA A 109 -14.80 -4.51 -0.60
N SER A 110 -16.14 -4.62 -0.62
CA SER A 110 -16.98 -4.15 -1.72
C SER A 110 -16.78 -2.67 -2.06
N GLU A 111 -16.53 -1.82 -1.06
CA GLU A 111 -16.27 -0.39 -1.25
C GLU A 111 -15.00 -0.13 -2.06
N GLN A 112 -13.95 -0.96 -1.88
CA GLN A 112 -12.67 -0.81 -2.56
C GLN A 112 -12.52 -1.71 -3.79
N LEU A 113 -13.60 -2.38 -4.21
CA LEU A 113 -13.56 -3.28 -5.37
C LEU A 113 -13.16 -2.52 -6.63
N LEU A 114 -13.81 -1.40 -6.95
CA LEU A 114 -13.49 -0.62 -8.15
C LEU A 114 -12.09 0.02 -8.05
N GLY A 115 -11.69 0.44 -6.84
CA GLY A 115 -10.35 0.92 -6.53
C GLY A 115 -9.27 -0.04 -7.02
N LEU A 116 -9.24 -1.24 -6.46
CA LEU A 116 -8.22 -2.24 -6.76
C LEU A 116 -8.48 -3.08 -8.01
N SER A 117 -9.65 -2.99 -8.64
CA SER A 117 -9.92 -3.64 -9.94
C SER A 117 -9.91 -2.59 -11.05
N LEU A 118 -11.05 -1.98 -11.36
CA LEU A 118 -11.25 -1.10 -12.50
C LEU A 118 -10.19 0.01 -12.59
N PHE A 119 -10.01 0.82 -11.55
CA PHE A 119 -9.12 1.98 -11.61
C PHE A 119 -7.64 1.56 -11.60
N PHE A 120 -7.26 0.65 -10.70
CA PHE A 120 -5.92 0.08 -10.65
C PHE A 120 -5.51 -0.64 -11.95
N ASN A 121 -6.49 -1.23 -12.66
CA ASN A 121 -6.31 -1.90 -13.94
C ASN A 121 -6.51 -0.98 -15.13
N ASN A 122 -6.35 0.34 -14.98
CA ASN A 122 -6.47 1.30 -16.06
C ASN A 122 -7.82 1.22 -16.80
N TYR A 123 -8.92 1.22 -16.05
CA TYR A 123 -10.31 1.15 -16.55
C TYR A 123 -10.63 -0.13 -17.33
N ARG A 124 -9.82 -1.18 -17.17
CA ARG A 124 -10.09 -2.51 -17.72
C ARG A 124 -11.07 -3.27 -16.83
N GLU A 125 -12.28 -3.50 -17.34
CA GLU A 125 -13.32 -4.24 -16.60
C GLU A 125 -13.00 -5.74 -16.43
N LYS A 126 -12.40 -6.37 -17.47
CA LYS A 126 -12.08 -7.80 -17.43
C LYS A 126 -10.75 -8.02 -16.70
N PRO A 127 -10.71 -8.90 -15.69
CA PRO A 127 -9.45 -9.30 -15.05
C PRO A 127 -8.44 -9.85 -16.06
N PHE A 128 -7.15 -9.64 -15.78
CA PHE A 128 -6.06 -10.18 -16.58
C PHE A 128 -5.85 -11.69 -16.32
N GLY A 129 -5.05 -12.33 -17.15
CA GLY A 129 -4.70 -13.73 -16.97
C GLY A 129 -4.02 -13.98 -15.61
N GLY A 130 -4.51 -14.94 -14.84
CA GLY A 130 -3.95 -15.24 -13.51
C GLY A 130 -4.25 -14.19 -12.44
N GLU A 131 -5.14 -13.23 -12.71
CA GLU A 131 -5.73 -12.34 -11.70
C GLU A 131 -7.00 -12.96 -11.10
N GLU A 132 -7.02 -13.09 -9.78
CA GLU A 132 -8.19 -13.53 -9.01
C GLU A 132 -8.60 -12.44 -8.02
N ILE A 133 -9.91 -12.23 -7.84
CA ILE A 133 -10.44 -11.23 -6.90
C ILE A 133 -11.40 -11.92 -5.92
N ILE A 134 -11.11 -11.78 -4.63
CA ILE A 134 -12.00 -12.17 -3.53
C ILE A 134 -12.54 -10.88 -2.92
N CYS A 135 -13.87 -10.72 -2.96
CA CYS A 135 -14.55 -9.54 -2.46
C CYS A 135 -15.45 -9.90 -1.27
N PHE A 136 -15.37 -9.10 -0.20
CA PHE A 136 -16.21 -9.21 1.00
C PHE A 136 -17.18 -8.04 1.09
N SER A 137 -18.42 -8.29 1.47
CA SER A 137 -19.43 -7.24 1.60
C SER A 137 -19.07 -6.28 2.74
N THR A 138 -19.09 -4.99 2.44
CA THR A 138 -18.94 -3.95 3.45
C THR A 138 -20.24 -3.88 4.26
N PRO A 139 -20.21 -3.99 5.60
CA PRO A 139 -21.40 -3.90 6.44
C PRO A 139 -22.10 -2.55 6.30
N ALA A 140 -23.41 -2.52 6.51
CA ALA A 140 -24.16 -1.27 6.55
C ALA A 140 -23.61 -0.31 7.65
N PRO A 141 -23.81 1.01 7.54
CA PRO A 141 -23.28 2.00 8.49
C PRO A 141 -23.61 1.71 9.96
N GLU A 142 -24.79 1.17 10.24
CA GLU A 142 -25.27 0.79 11.57
C GLU A 142 -24.67 -0.53 12.11
N GLU A 143 -23.99 -1.29 11.26
CA GLU A 143 -23.40 -2.59 11.59
C GLU A 143 -21.90 -2.47 11.94
N SER A 144 -21.43 -3.39 12.78
CA SER A 144 -20.02 -3.44 13.16
C SER A 144 -19.12 -3.83 11.99
N LEU A 145 -17.96 -3.19 11.86
CA LEU A 145 -16.90 -3.55 10.90
C LEU A 145 -16.09 -4.81 11.28
N ARG A 146 -16.34 -5.38 12.47
CA ARG A 146 -15.58 -6.56 12.96
C ARG A 146 -15.70 -7.80 12.07
N PRO A 147 -16.88 -8.18 11.54
CA PRO A 147 -17.01 -9.31 10.62
C PRO A 147 -16.13 -9.13 9.37
N LEU A 148 -16.19 -7.96 8.72
CA LEU A 148 -15.38 -7.63 7.54
C LEU A 148 -13.88 -7.84 7.79
N SER A 149 -13.35 -7.26 8.86
CA SER A 149 -11.93 -7.42 9.21
C SER A 149 -11.51 -8.87 9.43
N ARG A 150 -12.42 -9.71 9.96
CA ARG A 150 -12.16 -11.12 10.26
C ARG A 150 -12.16 -11.95 8.99
N GLU A 151 -13.07 -11.64 8.07
CA GLU A 151 -13.16 -12.30 6.77
C GLU A 151 -11.93 -11.99 5.92
N ILE A 152 -11.55 -10.72 5.79
CA ILE A 152 -10.33 -10.32 5.08
C ILE A 152 -9.09 -10.96 5.72
N PHE A 153 -8.98 -10.94 7.06
CA PHE A 153 -7.86 -11.57 7.75
C PHE A 153 -7.79 -13.09 7.49
N ARG A 154 -8.93 -13.81 7.56
CA ARG A 154 -8.98 -15.25 7.28
C ARG A 154 -8.61 -15.57 5.83
N ALA A 155 -9.04 -14.74 4.89
CA ALA A 155 -8.70 -14.89 3.48
C ALA A 155 -7.20 -14.68 3.24
N LEU A 156 -6.62 -13.63 3.83
CA LEU A 156 -5.18 -13.36 3.82
C LEU A 156 -4.40 -14.51 4.43
N GLU A 157 -4.79 -14.95 5.63
CA GLU A 157 -4.15 -16.06 6.33
C GLU A 157 -4.16 -17.32 5.46
N LYS A 158 -5.32 -17.69 4.90
CA LYS A 158 -5.44 -18.84 3.99
C LYS A 158 -4.55 -18.68 2.76
N ALA A 159 -4.57 -17.51 2.12
CA ALA A 159 -3.80 -17.26 0.90
C ALA A 159 -2.29 -17.31 1.12
N ILE A 160 -1.81 -16.75 2.24
CA ILE A 160 -0.39 -16.78 2.63
C ILE A 160 0.05 -18.22 2.91
N HIS A 161 -0.70 -18.98 3.73
CA HIS A 161 -0.33 -20.36 4.07
C HIS A 161 -0.38 -21.28 2.85
N ALA A 162 -1.37 -21.11 1.96
CA ALA A 162 -1.51 -21.91 0.75
C ALA A 162 -0.59 -21.46 -0.39
N GLN A 163 0.16 -20.36 -0.22
CA GLN A 163 0.93 -19.70 -1.28
C GLN A 163 0.09 -19.51 -2.56
N ALA A 164 -1.14 -19.01 -2.36
CA ALA A 164 -2.18 -18.99 -3.40
C ALA A 164 -1.74 -18.20 -4.64
N ALA A 165 -0.97 -17.13 -4.46
CA ALA A 165 -0.33 -16.37 -5.53
C ALA A 165 1.00 -15.77 -5.04
N PRO A 166 2.00 -15.58 -5.92
CA PRO A 166 3.25 -14.89 -5.57
C PRO A 166 3.05 -13.39 -5.33
N VAL A 167 1.96 -12.79 -5.81
CA VAL A 167 1.60 -11.39 -5.55
C VAL A 167 0.20 -11.32 -4.96
N ILE A 168 0.05 -10.66 -3.82
CA ILE A 168 -1.24 -10.44 -3.17
C ILE A 168 -1.42 -8.94 -2.96
N PHE A 169 -2.52 -8.37 -3.44
CA PHE A 169 -2.97 -7.03 -3.09
C PHE A 169 -4.15 -7.15 -2.13
N ALA A 170 -4.12 -6.49 -0.99
CA ALA A 170 -5.22 -6.56 -0.04
C ALA A 170 -5.55 -5.20 0.55
N SER A 171 -6.84 -4.85 0.60
CA SER A 171 -7.33 -3.63 1.23
C SER A 171 -7.96 -3.94 2.59
N LEU A 172 -7.61 -3.14 3.60
CA LEU A 172 -8.23 -3.10 4.93
C LEU A 172 -8.83 -1.70 5.15
N PRO A 173 -10.04 -1.41 4.62
CA PRO A 173 -10.59 -0.05 4.61
C PRO A 173 -11.23 0.36 5.95
N LEU A 174 -10.96 -0.35 7.05
CA LEU A 174 -11.70 -0.18 8.32
C LEU A 174 -11.60 1.24 8.88
N ALA A 175 -10.46 1.91 8.66
CA ALA A 175 -10.26 3.30 9.07
C ALA A 175 -11.09 4.25 8.20
N HIS A 176 -11.07 4.08 6.88
CA HIS A 176 -11.91 4.83 5.96
C HIS A 176 -13.40 4.64 6.26
N GLU A 177 -13.87 3.40 6.36
CA GLU A 177 -15.29 3.10 6.61
C GLU A 177 -15.79 3.77 7.91
N ALA A 178 -15.02 3.68 8.99
CA ALA A 178 -15.39 4.29 10.26
C ALA A 178 -15.37 5.82 10.20
N SER A 179 -14.39 6.40 9.50
CA SER A 179 -14.26 7.85 9.37
C SER A 179 -15.34 8.44 8.45
N ALA A 180 -15.71 7.73 7.37
CA ALA A 180 -16.81 8.09 6.49
C ALA A 180 -18.19 8.08 7.19
N ARG A 181 -18.35 7.30 8.27
CA ARG A 181 -19.53 7.36 9.16
C ARG A 181 -19.54 8.61 10.06
N GLY A 182 -18.39 9.28 10.22
CA GLY A 182 -18.21 10.44 11.08
C GLY A 182 -18.10 10.10 12.58
N ASP A 183 -17.75 8.85 12.92
CA ASP A 183 -17.54 8.42 14.31
C ASP A 183 -16.03 8.34 14.62
N PHE A 184 -15.52 9.35 15.32
CA PHE A 184 -14.12 9.41 15.74
C PHE A 184 -13.72 8.22 16.62
N LYS A 185 -14.60 7.79 17.53
CA LYS A 185 -14.30 6.69 18.45
C LYS A 185 -14.27 5.36 17.71
N GLU A 186 -15.20 5.14 16.78
CA GLU A 186 -15.15 3.98 15.89
C GLU A 186 -13.89 4.00 15.04
N THR A 187 -13.50 5.16 14.49
CA THR A 187 -12.27 5.33 13.69
C THR A 187 -11.02 4.94 14.48
N VAL A 188 -10.88 5.44 15.72
CA VAL A 188 -9.81 5.07 16.65
C VAL A 188 -9.80 3.55 16.91
N ASN A 189 -10.96 2.96 17.17
CA ASN A 189 -11.07 1.51 17.44
C ASN A 189 -10.71 0.66 16.20
N SER A 190 -11.12 1.11 15.00
CA SER A 190 -10.78 0.46 13.73
C SER A 190 -9.27 0.47 13.47
N LEU A 191 -8.60 1.60 13.72
CA LEU A 191 -7.14 1.70 13.63
C LEU A 191 -6.43 0.77 14.61
N GLN A 192 -6.89 0.71 15.87
CA GLN A 192 -6.35 -0.25 16.86
C GLN A 192 -6.58 -1.71 16.47
N GLN A 193 -7.69 -1.99 15.78
CA GLN A 193 -7.97 -3.32 15.25
C GLN A 193 -7.03 -3.67 14.10
N ILE A 194 -6.79 -2.75 13.17
CA ILE A 194 -5.78 -2.88 12.11
C ILE A 194 -4.41 -3.18 12.72
N ASP A 195 -3.96 -2.39 13.69
CA ASP A 195 -2.65 -2.54 14.34
C ASP A 195 -2.44 -3.94 14.95
N LYS A 196 -3.48 -4.50 15.59
CA LYS A 196 -3.46 -5.88 16.12
C LYS A 196 -3.36 -6.94 15.01
N LEU A 197 -3.97 -6.68 13.85
CA LEU A 197 -3.95 -7.60 12.71
C LEU A 197 -2.61 -7.53 11.96
N LEU A 198 -1.95 -6.36 11.90
CA LEU A 198 -0.67 -6.20 11.19
C LEU A 198 0.35 -7.27 11.58
N ARG A 199 0.56 -7.50 12.88
CA ARG A 199 1.49 -8.54 13.35
C ARG A 199 1.10 -9.95 12.87
N LYS A 200 -0.20 -10.25 12.85
CA LYS A 200 -0.70 -11.57 12.42
C LYS A 200 -0.62 -11.78 10.91
N ILE A 201 -0.63 -10.69 10.12
CA ILE A 201 -0.51 -10.71 8.66
C ILE A 201 0.96 -10.74 8.24
N ILE A 202 1.79 -9.86 8.82
CA ILE A 202 3.16 -9.62 8.39
C ILE A 202 4.08 -10.79 8.77
N ASN A 203 3.98 -11.31 9.99
CA ASN A 203 4.90 -12.36 10.46
C ASN A 203 4.86 -13.62 9.57
N PRO A 204 3.70 -14.17 9.18
CA PRO A 204 3.65 -15.30 8.24
C PRO A 204 4.30 -15.01 6.89
N VAL A 205 4.17 -13.78 6.35
CA VAL A 205 4.81 -13.39 5.08
C VAL A 205 6.33 -13.38 5.22
N ILE A 206 6.86 -12.77 6.30
CA ILE A 206 8.30 -12.76 6.56
C ILE A 206 8.85 -14.18 6.76
N ASN A 207 8.10 -15.05 7.46
CA ASN A 207 8.53 -16.43 7.75
C ASN A 207 8.70 -17.29 6.49
N VAL A 208 7.97 -17.00 5.42
CA VAL A 208 8.14 -17.67 4.12
C VAL A 208 9.17 -16.96 3.21
N GLY A 209 9.93 -16.01 3.75
CA GLY A 209 10.91 -15.20 3.00
C GLY A 209 10.27 -14.15 2.08
N GLY A 210 8.99 -13.84 2.27
CA GLY A 210 8.25 -12.87 1.49
C GLY A 210 8.52 -11.42 1.91
N LEU A 211 7.93 -10.50 1.14
CA LEU A 211 7.97 -9.07 1.37
C LEU A 211 6.55 -8.53 1.60
N VAL A 212 6.44 -7.52 2.44
CA VAL A 212 5.21 -6.75 2.64
C VAL A 212 5.47 -5.30 2.30
N ILE A 213 4.63 -4.72 1.43
CA ILE A 213 4.48 -3.28 1.30
C ILE A 213 3.24 -2.87 2.09
N ILE A 214 3.37 -1.91 3.01
CA ILE A 214 2.22 -1.24 3.63
C ILE A 214 2.09 0.14 2.99
N THR A 215 0.91 0.44 2.48
CA THR A 215 0.58 1.76 1.94
C THR A 215 -0.90 2.09 2.16
N SER A 216 -1.37 3.19 1.58
CA SER A 216 -2.78 3.56 1.49
C SER A 216 -3.03 4.23 0.15
N ALA A 217 -4.23 4.13 -0.40
CA ALA A 217 -4.56 4.97 -1.56
C ALA A 217 -4.72 6.44 -1.16
N PHE A 218 -5.36 6.73 -0.02
CA PHE A 218 -5.73 8.06 0.43
C PHE A 218 -5.85 8.16 1.96
N GLY A 219 -5.82 9.38 2.49
CA GLY A 219 -6.11 9.66 3.90
C GLY A 219 -7.60 9.84 4.18
N ASN A 220 -7.98 9.78 5.45
CA ASN A 220 -9.33 10.10 5.96
C ASN A 220 -9.27 10.23 7.49
N ALA A 221 -8.75 9.20 8.17
CA ALA A 221 -8.76 9.07 9.62
C ALA A 221 -7.86 10.09 10.36
N GLU A 222 -6.93 10.74 9.66
CA GLU A 222 -6.11 11.81 10.24
C GLU A 222 -6.83 13.16 10.29
N ARG A 223 -8.01 13.28 9.67
CA ARG A 223 -8.86 14.48 9.70
C ARG A 223 -10.34 14.08 9.75
N THR A 224 -10.83 13.69 10.93
CA THR A 224 -12.21 13.21 11.10
C THR A 224 -13.24 14.32 11.37
N ARG A 225 -12.78 15.56 11.55
CA ARG A 225 -13.61 16.69 11.93
C ARG A 225 -13.00 17.99 11.41
N ASP A 226 -13.85 18.89 10.94
CA ASP A 226 -13.48 20.25 10.57
C ASP A 226 -13.32 21.12 11.82
N LEU A 227 -12.13 21.67 12.03
CA LEU A 227 -11.80 22.45 13.23
C LEU A 227 -12.51 23.81 13.31
N ALA A 228 -13.02 24.34 12.18
CA ALA A 228 -13.69 25.62 12.15
C ALA A 228 -15.19 25.51 12.48
N THR A 229 -15.83 24.42 12.06
CA THR A 229 -17.27 24.18 12.18
C THR A 229 -17.63 23.16 13.26
N ASP A 230 -16.65 22.40 13.75
CA ASP A 230 -16.80 21.24 14.66
C ASP A 230 -17.63 20.09 14.04
N TRP A 231 -17.91 20.14 12.74
CA TRP A 231 -18.68 19.12 12.03
C TRP A 231 -17.81 17.94 11.62
N ALA A 232 -18.41 16.75 11.59
CA ALA A 232 -17.74 15.54 11.12
C ALA A 232 -17.28 15.74 9.66
N ASP A 233 -16.00 15.52 9.43
CA ASP A 233 -15.43 15.45 8.09
C ASP A 233 -15.32 13.98 7.69
N ARG A 234 -16.04 13.63 6.64
CA ARG A 234 -16.20 12.25 6.16
C ARG A 234 -15.41 12.00 4.88
N GLU A 235 -14.88 13.06 4.27
CA GLU A 235 -14.26 12.98 2.96
C GLU A 235 -12.85 12.43 3.03
N PRO A 236 -12.42 11.64 2.03
CA PRO A 236 -11.02 11.36 1.81
C PRO A 236 -10.18 12.65 1.71
N THR A 237 -8.94 12.59 2.20
CA THR A 237 -7.99 13.68 2.10
C THR A 237 -6.94 13.37 1.03
N ALA A 238 -6.28 14.44 0.58
CA ALA A 238 -5.13 14.32 -0.31
C ALA A 238 -3.80 14.13 0.45
N ASN A 239 -3.84 13.99 1.78
CA ASN A 239 -2.64 13.96 2.62
C ASN A 239 -1.67 12.84 2.16
N PRO A 240 -0.36 13.01 2.42
CA PRO A 240 0.61 11.96 2.15
C PRO A 240 0.25 10.67 2.88
N VAL A 241 0.55 9.55 2.24
CA VAL A 241 0.29 8.20 2.77
C VAL A 241 1.62 7.50 3.03
N PRO A 242 1.71 6.59 4.02
CA PRO A 242 2.94 5.89 4.28
C PRO A 242 3.28 4.91 3.15
N PHE A 243 4.56 4.64 2.96
CA PHE A 243 5.07 3.51 2.19
C PHE A 243 6.13 2.82 3.04
N LEU A 244 5.85 1.60 3.52
CA LEU A 244 6.80 0.80 4.27
C LEU A 244 7.16 -0.44 3.47
N LEU A 245 8.44 -0.79 3.43
CA LEU A 245 8.93 -2.03 2.83
C LEU A 245 9.48 -2.96 3.90
N ILE A 246 8.75 -4.05 4.17
CA ILE A 246 9.02 -4.96 5.28
C ILE A 246 9.47 -6.31 4.73
N GLY A 247 10.61 -6.78 5.22
CA GLY A 247 11.18 -8.09 4.90
C GLY A 247 12.52 -8.27 5.60
N SER A 248 12.92 -9.50 5.90
CA SER A 248 14.15 -9.78 6.66
C SER A 248 15.38 -9.09 6.07
N GLN A 249 15.48 -9.01 4.74
CA GLN A 249 16.57 -8.36 4.01
C GLN A 249 16.53 -6.82 4.03
N TYR A 250 15.43 -6.22 4.47
CA TYR A 250 15.24 -4.78 4.58
C TYR A 250 15.27 -4.27 6.01
N GLN A 251 15.27 -5.14 7.03
CA GLN A 251 15.31 -4.72 8.42
C GLN A 251 16.55 -3.86 8.72
N GLY A 252 16.34 -2.70 9.34
CA GLY A 252 17.40 -1.73 9.65
C GLY A 252 17.95 -0.95 8.45
N LYS A 253 17.35 -1.07 7.26
CA LYS A 253 17.68 -0.24 6.08
C LYS A 253 16.75 0.98 6.01
N THR A 254 17.16 1.97 5.22
CA THR A 254 16.37 3.20 4.95
C THR A 254 16.17 3.39 3.44
N ILE A 255 15.07 4.03 3.05
CA ILE A 255 14.69 4.36 1.66
C ILE A 255 14.67 5.88 1.40
N GLY A 256 15.19 6.67 2.35
CA GLY A 256 15.18 8.12 2.27
C GLY A 256 16.44 8.77 2.86
N LEU A 257 16.46 10.10 2.84
CA LEU A 257 17.56 10.90 3.39
C LEU A 257 17.52 11.00 4.93
N ALA A 258 16.38 10.71 5.56
CA ALA A 258 16.18 10.82 6.99
C ALA A 258 15.16 9.80 7.50
N ASP A 259 15.45 9.20 8.65
CA ASP A 259 14.51 8.38 9.39
C ASP A 259 13.54 9.29 10.20
N PRO A 260 12.28 8.88 10.41
CA PRO A 260 11.33 9.67 11.17
C PRO A 260 11.78 9.84 12.62
N LEU A 261 11.78 11.09 13.11
CA LEU A 261 12.12 11.40 14.49
C LEU A 261 11.09 10.75 15.42
N ASP A 262 11.54 9.86 16.32
CA ASP A 262 10.69 9.09 17.23
C ASP A 262 9.55 8.29 16.55
N GLY A 263 9.68 8.01 15.25
CA GLY A 263 8.65 7.33 14.46
C GLY A 263 7.46 8.22 14.06
N ASP A 264 7.53 9.53 14.30
CA ASP A 264 6.54 10.47 13.78
C ASP A 264 6.77 10.68 12.28
N LEU A 265 5.82 10.21 11.47
CA LEU A 265 5.89 10.38 10.02
C LEU A 265 5.52 11.79 9.57
N SER A 266 4.81 12.57 10.39
CA SER A 266 4.31 13.89 9.99
C SER A 266 5.41 14.94 9.81
N VAL A 267 6.61 14.67 10.33
CA VAL A 267 7.80 15.51 10.15
C VAL A 267 8.62 15.15 8.91
N LEU A 268 8.28 14.06 8.22
CA LEU A 268 8.95 13.67 6.99
C LEU A 268 8.35 14.39 5.77
N ALA A 269 9.22 14.94 4.93
CA ALA A 269 8.81 15.34 3.59
C ALA A 269 8.58 14.09 2.72
N PRO A 270 7.52 14.04 1.89
CA PRO A 270 7.34 12.94 0.95
C PRO A 270 8.54 12.79 0.02
N ALA A 271 9.13 11.59 -0.01
CA ALA A 271 10.24 11.27 -0.92
C ALA A 271 9.76 10.63 -2.24
N GLY A 272 8.46 10.32 -2.33
CA GLY A 272 7.84 9.77 -3.52
C GLY A 272 6.41 10.25 -3.72
N THR A 273 5.77 9.69 -4.74
CA THR A 273 4.39 9.92 -5.15
C THR A 273 3.67 8.59 -5.32
N LEU A 274 2.34 8.60 -5.43
CA LEU A 274 1.57 7.38 -5.71
C LEU A 274 2.02 6.66 -6.99
N ALA A 275 2.51 7.41 -7.99
CA ALA A 275 3.03 6.88 -9.25
C ALA A 275 4.26 5.98 -9.08
N ASP A 276 4.98 6.09 -7.95
CA ASP A 276 6.20 5.34 -7.68
C ASP A 276 5.91 3.91 -7.16
N PHE A 277 4.66 3.62 -6.79
CA PHE A 277 4.24 2.31 -6.27
C PHE A 277 4.41 1.18 -7.30
N ALA A 278 3.78 1.27 -8.47
CA ALA A 278 3.87 0.23 -9.49
C ALA A 278 5.33 -0.04 -9.95
N PRO A 279 6.14 0.99 -10.27
CA PRO A 279 7.57 0.83 -10.55
C PRO A 279 8.34 0.08 -9.45
N THR A 280 8.05 0.36 -8.18
CA THR A 280 8.68 -0.31 -7.04
C THR A 280 8.26 -1.79 -6.97
N VAL A 281 6.97 -2.10 -7.17
CA VAL A 281 6.48 -3.49 -7.21
C VAL A 281 7.12 -4.25 -8.39
N LEU A 282 7.20 -3.65 -9.57
CA LEU A 282 7.85 -4.26 -10.74
C LEU A 282 9.32 -4.55 -10.47
N HIS A 283 10.04 -3.58 -9.87
CA HIS A 283 11.42 -3.77 -9.44
C HIS A 283 11.53 -4.98 -8.53
N LEU A 284 10.78 -5.04 -7.42
CA LEU A 284 10.80 -6.17 -6.48
C LEU A 284 10.50 -7.53 -7.12
N LEU A 285 9.66 -7.57 -8.16
CA LEU A 285 9.30 -8.80 -8.88
C LEU A 285 10.30 -9.18 -9.99
N GLY A 286 11.33 -8.36 -10.24
CA GLY A 286 12.26 -8.53 -11.35
C GLY A 286 11.60 -8.32 -12.72
N ILE A 287 10.50 -7.56 -12.78
CA ILE A 287 9.78 -7.26 -14.02
C ILE A 287 10.25 -5.90 -14.55
N PRO A 288 10.65 -5.79 -15.83
CA PRO A 288 11.06 -4.51 -16.40
C PRO A 288 9.95 -3.46 -16.32
N LYS A 289 10.29 -2.25 -15.84
CA LYS A 289 9.39 -1.10 -15.86
C LYS A 289 9.27 -0.56 -17.29
N PRO A 290 8.06 -0.40 -17.86
CA PRO A 290 7.90 0.23 -19.17
C PRO A 290 8.15 1.75 -19.11
N ASP A 291 8.48 2.33 -20.26
CA ASP A 291 8.65 3.79 -20.43
C ASP A 291 7.34 4.56 -20.19
N SER A 292 6.21 3.87 -20.39
CA SER A 292 4.87 4.39 -20.13
C SER A 292 4.57 4.58 -18.64
N MET A 293 5.42 4.16 -17.69
CA MET A 293 5.28 4.51 -16.27
C MET A 293 6.21 5.68 -15.94
N SER A 294 5.66 6.83 -15.56
CA SER A 294 6.45 8.02 -15.21
C SER A 294 7.09 7.95 -13.82
N GLY A 295 6.53 7.13 -12.92
CA GLY A 295 7.10 6.91 -11.60
C GLY A 295 8.44 6.18 -11.65
N LYS A 296 9.12 6.19 -10.51
CA LYS A 296 10.43 5.57 -10.27
C LYS A 296 10.34 4.61 -9.10
N SER A 297 11.18 3.58 -9.11
CA SER A 297 11.33 2.71 -7.94
C SER A 297 11.83 3.53 -6.75
N LEU A 298 11.26 3.28 -5.56
CA LEU A 298 11.69 3.88 -4.29
C LEU A 298 12.87 3.14 -3.65
N ILE A 299 13.36 2.08 -4.30
CA ILE A 299 14.48 1.22 -3.91
C ILE A 299 15.43 0.98 -5.06
#